data_AF-A0A925YEB0-F1
#
_entry.id   AF-A0A925YEB0-F1
#
_cell.length_a   1.000
_cell.length_b   1.000
_cell.length_c   1.000
_cell.angle_alpha   90.00
_cell.angle_beta   90.00
_cell.angle_gamma   90.00
#
_symmetry.space_group_name_H-M   'P 1'
#
loop_
_entity.id
_entity.type
_entity.pdbx_description
1 polymer ?
#
loop_
_entity_poly.entity_id
_entity_poly.type
_entity_poly.pdbx_seq_one_letter_code
_entity_poly.pdbx_strand_id
1 'polypeptide(L)'
;MVPVPRFLMLAALTIVAAPLLMSACRRSTPAAPVAEPALGDLEILKDGRFLFTYVEPSGSFATTDKPDIIPEEARNVVRVIDPGQTKIKGSASVYTSNVNELLKSGKAAARPMPREAFETAAIAQLPPG
;
A
#
# COMPACT_ATOMS: atom_id res chain seq x y z
N MET A 1 52.28 -44.28 37.64
CA MET A 1 52.02 -45.35 38.65
C MET A 1 52.46 -44.78 39.98
N VAL A 2 51.63 -44.48 40.99
CA VAL A 2 50.29 -44.86 41.53
C VAL A 2 49.87 -43.68 42.46
N PRO A 3 48.66 -43.51 43.06
CA PRO A 3 47.27 -43.76 42.69
C PRO A 3 46.37 -42.50 42.70
N VAL A 4 45.16 -42.65 42.17
CA VAL A 4 43.98 -41.80 42.40
C VAL A 4 43.29 -42.20 43.71
N PRO A 5 42.73 -41.27 44.50
CA PRO A 5 41.63 -41.59 45.41
C PRO A 5 40.31 -41.07 44.84
N ARG A 6 39.48 -42.02 44.42
CA ARG A 6 38.02 -41.91 44.44
C ARG A 6 37.59 -42.01 45.91
N PHE A 7 36.70 -41.13 46.38
CA PHE A 7 35.52 -41.43 47.21
C PHE A 7 35.02 -40.17 47.94
N LEU A 8 33.78 -39.79 47.64
CA LEU A 8 32.75 -39.07 48.44
C LEU A 8 31.87 -38.34 47.42
N MET A 9 30.83 -38.95 46.83
CA MET A 9 29.56 -39.40 47.43
C MET A 9 28.79 -38.26 48.12
N LEU A 10 27.49 -38.18 47.77
CA LEU A 10 26.41 -37.27 48.20
C LEU A 10 26.16 -36.06 47.29
N ALA A 11 25.18 -36.09 46.39
CA ALA A 11 23.72 -36.08 46.61
C ALA A 11 23.16 -34.65 46.48
N ALA A 12 22.39 -34.38 45.42
CA ALA A 12 21.15 -33.60 45.48
C ALA A 12 20.55 -33.47 44.07
N LEU A 13 19.60 -34.36 43.81
CA LEU A 13 18.50 -34.22 42.88
C LEU A 13 17.79 -32.87 43.10
N THR A 14 17.71 -32.00 42.09
CA THR A 14 16.62 -31.01 41.97
C THR A 14 16.24 -30.85 40.50
N ILE A 15 15.05 -31.36 40.21
CA ILE A 15 14.35 -31.39 38.93
C ILE A 15 13.36 -30.21 38.92
N VAL A 16 13.35 -29.48 37.81
CA VAL A 16 12.23 -28.74 37.19
C VAL A 16 11.59 -27.58 37.98
N ALA A 17 11.78 -26.37 37.44
CA ALA A 17 10.69 -25.46 37.06
C ALA A 17 11.27 -24.21 36.38
N ALA A 18 11.25 -24.16 35.04
CA ALA A 18 11.41 -22.91 34.31
C ALA A 18 10.17 -22.72 33.41
N PRO A 19 9.51 -21.55 33.47
CA PRO A 19 8.11 -21.40 33.12
C PRO A 19 7.87 -21.36 31.61
N LEU A 20 6.65 -21.76 31.27
CA LEU A 20 5.94 -21.49 30.03
C LEU A 20 6.10 -20.02 29.62
N LEU A 21 6.95 -19.75 28.63
CA LEU A 21 6.85 -18.53 27.82
C LEU A 21 6.09 -18.86 26.54
N MET A 22 4.81 -18.55 26.61
CA MET A 22 3.92 -18.39 25.48
C MET A 22 4.50 -17.46 24.42
N SER A 23 4.09 -17.73 23.18
CA SER A 23 3.90 -16.74 22.11
C SER A 23 5.15 -16.08 21.55
N ALA A 24 5.55 -16.53 20.36
CA ALA A 24 5.28 -15.74 19.16
C ALA A 24 5.61 -16.56 17.93
N CYS A 25 4.57 -16.93 17.16
CA CYS A 25 4.73 -17.17 15.74
C CYS A 25 5.49 -15.99 15.14
N ARG A 26 6.76 -16.18 14.79
CA ARG A 26 7.48 -15.24 13.93
C ARG A 26 6.85 -15.33 12.55
N ARG A 27 5.72 -14.64 12.38
CA ARG A 27 5.22 -14.22 11.09
C ARG A 27 6.33 -13.34 10.52
N SER A 28 7.10 -13.88 9.58
CA SER A 28 8.04 -13.10 8.80
C SER A 28 7.30 -11.90 8.24
N THR A 29 7.57 -10.73 8.82
CA THR A 29 7.13 -9.46 8.26
C THR A 29 7.73 -9.39 6.86
N PRO A 30 6.93 -9.32 5.78
CA PRO A 30 7.47 -9.04 4.46
C PRO A 30 8.28 -7.75 4.57
N ALA A 31 9.49 -7.74 4.00
CA ALA A 31 10.31 -6.54 3.96
C ALA A 31 9.43 -5.38 3.48
N ALA A 32 9.26 -4.37 4.33
CA ALA A 32 8.51 -3.18 3.98
C ALA A 32 9.16 -2.62 2.69
N PRO A 33 8.38 -2.38 1.63
CA PRO A 33 8.94 -1.80 0.42
C PRO A 33 9.60 -0.48 0.81
N VAL A 34 10.86 -0.31 0.39
CA VAL A 34 11.61 0.93 0.56
C VAL A 34 10.72 2.05 0.05
N ALA A 35 10.27 2.93 0.93
CA ALA A 35 9.43 4.04 0.57
C ALA A 35 10.21 4.91 -0.42
N GLU A 36 9.83 4.85 -1.70
CA GLU A 36 10.26 5.81 -2.70
C GLU A 36 9.95 7.23 -2.19
N PRO A 37 10.79 8.23 -2.48
CA PRO A 37 10.53 9.60 -2.06
C PRO A 37 9.11 9.99 -2.46
N ALA A 38 8.29 10.34 -1.46
CA ALA A 38 6.92 10.74 -1.68
C ALA A 38 6.92 11.92 -2.66
N LEU A 39 6.54 11.65 -3.90
CA LEU A 39 6.09 12.64 -4.85
C LEU A 39 5.11 13.55 -4.09
N GLY A 40 5.43 14.83 -3.92
CA GLY A 40 4.57 15.74 -3.16
C GLY A 40 3.13 15.72 -3.67
N ASP A 41 2.17 16.02 -2.79
CA ASP A 41 0.76 16.11 -3.17
C ASP A 41 0.59 17.10 -4.33
N LEU A 42 -0.06 16.65 -5.40
CA LEU A 42 -0.36 17.46 -6.58
C LEU A 42 -1.75 18.06 -6.43
N GLU A 43 -1.89 19.39 -6.49
CA GLU A 43 -3.22 20.02 -6.52
C GLU A 43 -3.81 19.92 -7.93
N ILE A 44 -5.00 19.34 -8.04
CA ILE A 44 -5.77 19.17 -9.27
C ILE A 44 -6.92 20.17 -9.24
N LEU A 45 -7.12 20.89 -10.34
CA LEU A 45 -8.22 21.82 -10.55
C LEU A 45 -9.22 21.22 -11.53
N LYS A 46 -10.52 21.47 -11.32
CA LYS A 46 -11.58 20.95 -12.20
C LYS A 46 -11.39 21.41 -13.66
N ASP A 47 -10.96 22.66 -13.85
CA ASP A 47 -10.69 23.26 -15.16
C ASP A 47 -9.24 23.04 -15.63
N GLY A 48 -8.47 22.20 -14.92
CA GLY A 48 -7.11 21.86 -15.29
C GLY A 48 -7.05 20.90 -16.48
N ARG A 49 -5.93 20.91 -17.19
CA ARG A 49 -5.69 19.99 -18.32
C ARG A 49 -5.17 18.65 -17.82
N PHE A 50 -5.99 17.91 -17.09
CA PHE A 50 -5.62 16.61 -16.54
C PHE A 50 -6.31 15.48 -17.31
N LEU A 51 -5.65 14.33 -17.37
CA LEU A 51 -6.25 13.08 -17.82
C LEU A 51 -6.53 12.19 -16.61
N PHE A 52 -7.73 11.63 -16.59
CA PHE A 52 -8.25 10.80 -15.53
C PHE A 52 -8.39 9.37 -16.03
N THR A 53 -7.67 8.43 -15.42
CA THR A 53 -7.81 7.00 -15.68
C THR A 53 -8.59 6.35 -14.54
N TYR A 54 -9.72 5.73 -14.86
CA TYR A 54 -10.62 5.07 -13.92
C TYR A 54 -10.90 3.64 -14.35
N VAL A 55 -11.42 2.83 -13.43
CA VAL A 55 -11.88 1.48 -13.77
C VAL A 55 -13.35 1.53 -14.19
N GLU A 56 -13.69 0.82 -15.26
CA GLU A 56 -15.05 0.62 -15.71
C GLU A 56 -15.71 -0.54 -14.96
N PRO A 57 -17.05 -0.63 -14.95
CA PRO A 57 -17.76 -1.77 -14.35
C PRO A 57 -17.34 -3.13 -14.93
N SER A 58 -16.80 -3.16 -16.16
CA SER A 58 -16.24 -4.34 -16.80
C SER A 58 -14.90 -4.81 -16.21
N GLY A 59 -14.30 -4.04 -15.30
CA GLY A 59 -12.94 -4.23 -14.80
C GLY A 59 -11.84 -3.68 -15.72
N SER A 60 -12.19 -3.08 -16.85
CA SER A 60 -11.23 -2.44 -17.77
C SER A 60 -10.86 -1.03 -17.31
N PHE A 61 -9.68 -0.54 -17.67
CA PHE A 61 -9.29 0.85 -17.38
C PHE A 61 -9.57 1.76 -18.57
N ALA A 62 -10.32 2.84 -18.35
CA ALA A 62 -10.62 3.87 -19.33
C ALA A 62 -9.94 5.19 -18.95
N THR A 63 -9.61 6.02 -19.94
CA THR A 63 -9.01 7.35 -19.72
C THR A 63 -9.86 8.43 -20.36
N THR A 64 -10.12 9.51 -19.63
CA THR A 64 -10.92 10.66 -20.05
C THR A 64 -10.26 11.97 -19.63
N ASP A 65 -10.56 13.05 -20.34
CA ASP A 65 -10.22 14.42 -19.99
C ASP A 65 -11.31 15.12 -19.17
N LYS A 66 -12.49 14.50 -19.02
CA LYS A 66 -13.65 15.07 -18.32
C LYS A 66 -13.93 14.31 -17.03
N PRO A 67 -13.80 14.94 -15.85
CA PRO A 67 -14.09 14.26 -14.58
C PRO A 67 -15.60 13.96 -14.41
N ASP A 68 -16.49 14.75 -15.03
CA ASP A 68 -17.94 14.62 -14.86
C ASP A 68 -18.51 13.34 -15.51
N ILE A 69 -17.83 12.75 -16.50
CA ILE A 69 -18.29 11.52 -17.17
C ILE A 69 -17.91 10.24 -16.44
N ILE A 70 -17.03 10.34 -15.43
CA ILE A 70 -16.57 9.18 -14.66
C ILE A 70 -17.75 8.64 -13.85
N PRO A 71 -18.07 7.33 -13.90
CA PRO A 71 -19.13 6.73 -13.10
C PRO A 71 -18.90 6.95 -11.60
N GLU A 72 -19.95 7.21 -10.83
CA GLU A 72 -19.85 7.55 -9.40
C GLU A 72 -19.07 6.49 -8.59
N GLU A 73 -19.32 5.23 -8.90
CA GLU A 73 -18.68 4.06 -8.30
C GLU A 73 -17.16 4.04 -8.49
N ALA A 74 -16.67 4.63 -9.58
CA ALA A 74 -15.26 4.64 -9.95
C ALA A 74 -14.50 5.90 -9.48
N ARG A 75 -15.17 6.87 -8.86
CA ARG A 75 -14.60 8.20 -8.55
C ARG A 75 -13.67 8.25 -7.34
N ASN A 76 -13.69 7.25 -6.45
CA ASN A 76 -12.91 7.32 -5.21
C ASN A 76 -11.41 7.17 -5.45
N VAL A 77 -11.03 6.27 -6.37
CA VAL A 77 -9.65 5.99 -6.74
C VAL A 77 -9.47 6.16 -8.25
N VAL A 78 -9.10 7.37 -8.66
CA VAL A 78 -8.86 7.71 -10.07
C VAL A 78 -7.43 8.16 -10.25
N ARG A 79 -6.72 7.57 -11.21
CA ARG A 79 -5.37 8.00 -11.56
C ARG A 79 -5.43 9.32 -12.33
N VAL A 80 -4.56 10.25 -11.97
CA VAL A 80 -4.48 11.57 -12.60
C VAL A 80 -3.12 11.75 -13.27
N ILE A 81 -3.14 12.24 -14.51
CA ILE A 81 -1.95 12.48 -15.32
C ILE A 81 -1.96 13.94 -15.75
N ASP A 82 -0.89 14.66 -15.45
CA ASP A 82 -0.61 15.97 -16.01
C ASP A 82 0.22 15.81 -17.30
N PRO A 83 -0.34 16.06 -18.50
CA PRO A 83 0.37 15.97 -19.77
C PRO A 83 1.44 17.07 -19.92
N GLY A 84 1.35 18.16 -19.16
CA GLY A 84 2.35 19.23 -19.11
C GLY A 84 3.57 18.86 -18.26
N GLN A 85 3.42 17.94 -17.30
CA GLN A 85 4.57 17.40 -16.57
C GLN A 85 5.34 16.41 -17.43
N THR A 86 6.55 16.79 -17.82
CA THR A 86 7.41 16.01 -18.71
C THR A 86 8.04 14.77 -18.05
N LYS A 87 7.61 14.41 -16.82
CA LYS A 87 8.18 13.30 -16.05
C LYS A 87 7.14 12.60 -15.17
N ILE A 88 6.43 11.63 -15.76
CA ILE A 88 6.05 10.37 -15.12
C ILE A 88 6.21 9.23 -16.16
N LYS A 89 7.32 9.25 -16.92
CA LYS A 89 7.66 8.12 -17.80
C LYS A 89 8.38 7.06 -16.97
N GLY A 90 7.64 6.02 -16.59
CA GLY A 90 8.22 4.81 -15.98
C GLY A 90 8.38 4.82 -14.46
N SER A 91 7.78 5.75 -13.72
CA SER A 91 7.76 5.65 -12.25
C SER A 91 6.83 4.54 -11.80
N ALA A 92 7.28 3.77 -10.81
CA ALA A 92 6.49 2.74 -10.14
C ALA A 92 5.24 3.31 -9.46
N SER A 93 5.20 4.63 -9.26
CA SER A 93 4.12 5.38 -8.64
C SER A 93 3.33 6.22 -9.66
N VAL A 94 2.01 6.31 -9.43
CA VAL A 94 1.02 7.10 -10.16
C VAL A 94 0.34 8.07 -9.19
N TYR A 95 -0.12 9.23 -9.66
CA TYR A 95 -0.96 10.09 -8.83
C TYR A 95 -2.39 9.60 -8.85
N THR A 96 -3.03 9.57 -7.68
CA THR A 96 -4.43 9.16 -7.50
C THR A 96 -5.18 10.23 -6.73
N SER A 97 -6.44 10.47 -7.10
CA SER A 97 -7.29 11.44 -6.43
C SER A 97 -8.73 10.97 -6.38
N ASN A 98 -9.50 11.57 -5.47
CA ASN A 98 -10.93 11.37 -5.38
C ASN A 98 -11.65 12.42 -6.23
N VAL A 99 -12.25 11.97 -7.33
CA VAL A 99 -12.97 12.86 -8.26
C VAL A 99 -14.24 13.42 -7.64
N ASN A 100 -14.83 12.76 -6.63
CA ASN A 100 -15.97 13.33 -5.91
C ASN A 100 -15.60 14.66 -5.21
N GLU A 101 -14.38 14.76 -4.66
CA GLU A 101 -13.89 16.00 -4.06
C GLU A 101 -13.65 17.08 -5.10
N LEU A 102 -13.10 16.68 -6.26
CA LEU A 102 -12.85 17.57 -7.40
C LEU A 102 -14.14 18.18 -7.93
N LEU A 103 -15.17 17.35 -8.12
CA LEU A 103 -16.48 17.78 -8.63
C LEU A 103 -17.24 18.65 -7.61
N LYS A 104 -17.09 18.36 -6.32
CA LYS A 104 -17.78 19.08 -5.24
C LYS A 104 -17.16 20.44 -4.92
N SER A 105 -15.83 20.52 -4.88
CA SER A 105 -15.11 21.71 -4.41
C SER A 105 -14.36 22.47 -5.50
N GLY A 106 -14.34 21.94 -6.73
CA GLY A 106 -13.57 22.50 -7.84
C GLY A 106 -12.07 22.21 -7.80
N LYS A 107 -11.59 21.56 -6.73
CA LYS A 107 -10.19 21.17 -6.56
C LYS A 107 -10.06 19.85 -5.78
N ALA A 108 -8.96 19.14 -5.96
CA ALA A 108 -8.66 17.93 -5.20
C ALA A 108 -7.16 17.73 -5.06
N ALA A 109 -6.73 17.05 -3.99
CA ALA A 109 -5.35 16.62 -3.84
C ALA A 109 -5.14 15.27 -4.55
N ALA A 110 -4.11 15.18 -5.38
CA ALA A 110 -3.59 13.94 -5.93
C ALA A 110 -2.42 13.46 -5.08
N ARG A 111 -2.51 12.23 -4.59
CA ARG A 111 -1.47 11.58 -3.81
C ARG A 111 -0.76 10.54 -4.66
N PRO A 112 0.57 10.42 -4.55
CA PRO A 112 1.26 9.32 -5.20
C PRO A 112 0.87 7.99 -4.57
N MET A 113 0.72 6.98 -5.42
CA MET A 113 0.40 5.62 -5.04
C MET A 113 1.14 4.67 -5.99
N PRO A 114 1.69 3.55 -5.52
CA PRO A 114 2.24 2.53 -6.42
C PRO A 114 1.20 2.09 -7.45
N ARG A 115 1.62 1.84 -8.69
CA ARG A 115 0.72 1.44 -9.78
C ARG A 115 -0.10 0.20 -9.44
N GLU A 116 0.54 -0.83 -8.88
CA GLU A 116 -0.13 -2.08 -8.49
C GLU A 116 -1.17 -1.84 -7.38
N ALA A 117 -0.87 -0.93 -6.44
CA ALA A 117 -1.81 -0.53 -5.41
C ALA A 117 -3.00 0.24 -5.99
N PHE A 118 -2.77 1.09 -6.99
CA PHE A 118 -3.84 1.76 -7.74
C PHE A 118 -4.74 0.74 -8.45
N GLU A 119 -4.18 -0.19 -9.21
CA GLU A 119 -4.97 -1.17 -9.96
C GLU A 119 -5.84 -2.02 -9.02
N THR A 120 -5.25 -2.47 -7.91
CA THR A 120 -5.97 -3.23 -6.88
C THR A 120 -7.08 -2.39 -6.22
N ALA A 121 -6.77 -1.17 -5.79
CA ALA A 121 -7.73 -0.30 -5.12
C ALA A 121 -8.86 0.18 -6.05
N ALA A 122 -8.54 0.46 -7.31
CA ALA A 122 -9.51 0.83 -8.33
C ALA A 122 -10.49 -0.32 -8.60
N ILE A 123 -10.03 -1.57 -8.68
CA ILE A 123 -10.93 -2.71 -8.84
C ILE A 123 -11.76 -2.94 -7.56
N ALA A 124 -11.15 -2.79 -6.38
CA ALA A 124 -11.79 -3.04 -5.09
C ALA A 124 -12.95 -2.08 -4.74
N GLN A 125 -13.03 -0.90 -5.38
CA GLN A 125 -14.15 0.03 -5.22
C GLN A 125 -15.38 -0.34 -6.07
N LEU A 126 -15.26 -1.27 -7.03
CA LEU A 126 -16.41 -1.71 -7.82
C LEU A 126 -17.38 -2.53 -6.96
N PRO A 127 -18.69 -2.44 -7.22
CA PRO A 127 -19.66 -3.32 -6.56
C PRO A 127 -19.35 -4.79 -6.87
N PRO A 128 -19.65 -5.73 -5.94
CA PRO A 128 -19.57 -7.15 -6.24
C PRO A 128 -20.52 -7.49 -7.39
N GLY A 129 -19.99 -8.17 -8.41
CA GLY A 129 -20.74 -8.61 -9.59
C GLY A 129 -21.74 -9.73 -9.32
#